data_AF-A0A177KCG5-F1
#
_entry.id   AF-A0A177KCG5-F1
#
_cell.length_a   1.000
_cell.length_b   1.000
_cell.length_c   1.000
_cell.angle_alpha   90.00
_cell.angle_beta   90.00
_cell.angle_gamma   90.00
#
_symmetry.space_group_name_H-M   'P 1'
#
loop_
_entity.id
_entity.type
_entity.pdbx_description
1 polymer ?
#
loop_
_entity_poly.entity_id
_entity_poly.type
_entity_poly.pdbx_seq_one_letter_code
_entity_poly.pdbx_strand_id
1 'polypeptide(L)'
;MTQPDVTVSGEPWLTGHVIDAADVRSEDGEGALVRAGRIVDEIEARLVDARGDEPDGELIPGTPLLRRGEVSIVPLSWEPPTSDEIRAAVRERASELWRGIRSACEYRHGVALAVEPGDGAPPNAYVRALQRHGVRRADWWGSDDRAIVLVVHGEPLPAPASASAVHIVPLGWLSTTRPTRRIPPVDLTWSPATDGRGGDG
;
A
#
# COMPACT_ATOMS: atom_id res chain seq x y z
N MET A 1 -27.64 -7.02 12.04
CA MET A 1 -28.22 -6.69 10.73
C MET A 1 -27.40 -5.53 10.20
N THR A 2 -26.28 -5.83 9.55
CA THR A 2 -25.29 -4.83 9.11
C THR A 2 -25.61 -4.53 7.66
N GLN A 3 -26.04 -3.30 7.35
CA GLN A 3 -26.16 -2.86 5.96
C GLN A 3 -24.77 -2.97 5.30
N PRO A 4 -24.61 -3.73 4.22
CA PRO A 4 -23.51 -3.48 3.31
C PRO A 4 -23.89 -2.28 2.43
N ASP A 5 -22.91 -1.76 1.71
CA ASP A 5 -23.14 -0.94 0.52
C ASP A 5 -23.32 0.58 0.75
N VAL A 6 -22.29 1.20 1.34
CA VAL A 6 -21.85 2.47 0.76
C VAL A 6 -20.81 2.09 -0.29
N THR A 7 -21.25 1.97 -1.54
CA THR A 7 -20.33 1.90 -2.68
C THR A 7 -19.50 3.17 -2.63
N VAL A 8 -18.21 3.08 -2.27
CA VAL A 8 -17.33 4.24 -2.24
C VAL A 8 -17.15 4.69 -3.69
N SER A 9 -17.87 5.75 -4.07
CA SER A 9 -17.79 6.37 -5.39
C SER A 9 -16.46 7.11 -5.55
N GLY A 10 -15.82 6.96 -6.71
CA GLY A 10 -14.68 7.77 -7.11
C GLY A 10 -14.05 7.26 -8.39
N GLU A 11 -13.03 7.97 -8.85
CA GLU A 11 -12.28 7.60 -10.04
C GLU A 11 -11.20 6.56 -9.68
N PRO A 12 -10.97 5.55 -10.55
CA PRO A 12 -9.85 4.66 -10.37
C PRO A 12 -8.55 5.45 -10.33
N TRP A 13 -7.58 4.93 -9.59
CA TRP A 13 -6.33 5.62 -9.32
C TRP A 13 -5.16 4.63 -9.27
N LEU A 14 -4.02 5.06 -9.79
CA LEU A 14 -2.77 4.30 -9.81
C LEU A 14 -1.60 5.28 -9.66
N THR A 15 -0.74 5.03 -8.68
CA THR A 15 0.44 5.86 -8.39
C THR A 15 1.27 6.10 -9.65
N GLY A 16 1.54 7.37 -9.96
CA GLY A 16 2.34 7.83 -11.11
C GLY A 16 1.72 7.64 -12.48
N HIS A 17 0.43 7.35 -12.56
CA HIS A 17 -0.27 7.14 -13.82
C HIS A 17 -1.44 8.12 -13.97
N VAL A 18 -1.58 8.64 -15.18
CA VAL A 18 -2.79 9.32 -15.63
C VAL A 18 -3.71 8.26 -16.21
N ILE A 19 -4.93 8.23 -15.69
CA ILE A 19 -6.01 7.40 -16.20
C ILE A 19 -6.93 8.32 -16.99
N ASP A 20 -7.09 8.05 -18.28
CA ASP A 20 -8.09 8.71 -19.11
C ASP A 20 -9.09 7.68 -19.66
N ALA A 21 -10.09 8.16 -20.40
CA ALA A 21 -11.16 7.29 -20.90
C ALA A 21 -10.66 6.22 -21.90
N ALA A 22 -9.45 6.36 -22.44
CA ALA A 22 -8.92 5.51 -23.49
C ALA A 22 -7.67 4.72 -23.07
N ASP A 23 -6.94 5.16 -22.05
CA ASP A 23 -5.63 4.60 -21.67
C ASP A 23 -5.25 4.83 -20.20
N VAL A 24 -4.28 4.02 -19.75
CA VAL A 24 -3.58 4.17 -18.47
C VAL A 24 -2.10 4.33 -18.77
N ARG A 25 -1.61 5.57 -18.67
CA ARG A 25 -0.24 5.95 -19.04
C ARG A 25 0.52 6.49 -17.83
N SER A 26 1.80 6.17 -17.74
CA SER A 26 2.65 6.81 -16.74
C SER A 26 2.81 8.31 -17.07
N GLU A 27 2.85 9.15 -16.04
CA GLU A 27 3.04 10.60 -16.17
C GLU A 27 4.42 10.97 -16.74
N ASP A 28 5.43 10.19 -16.41
CA ASP A 28 6.83 10.37 -16.80
C ASP A 28 7.28 9.47 -17.97
N GLY A 29 6.36 8.69 -18.55
CA GLY A 29 6.65 7.68 -19.58
C GLY A 29 7.41 6.45 -19.07
N GLU A 30 7.57 6.32 -17.75
CA GLU A 30 8.21 5.21 -17.06
C GLU A 30 7.32 3.97 -17.03
N GLY A 31 7.91 2.79 -17.29
CA GLY A 31 7.20 1.52 -17.13
C GLY A 31 6.96 1.19 -15.65
N ALA A 32 5.82 0.54 -15.34
CA ALA A 32 5.43 0.19 -13.97
C ALA A 32 6.50 -0.57 -13.17
N LEU A 33 7.31 -1.42 -13.83
CA LEU A 33 8.42 -2.16 -13.20
C LEU A 33 9.58 -1.26 -12.77
N VAL A 34 9.93 -0.25 -13.59
CA VAL A 34 11.03 0.68 -13.25
C VAL A 34 10.59 1.55 -12.09
N ARG A 35 9.34 2.05 -12.14
CA ARG A 35 8.72 2.80 -11.05
C ARG A 35 8.67 2.01 -9.76
N ALA A 36 8.29 0.73 -9.83
CA ALA A 36 8.30 -0.17 -8.67
C ALA A 36 9.68 -0.26 -8.01
N GLY A 37 10.74 -0.37 -8.83
CA GLY A 37 12.13 -0.36 -8.35
C GLY A 37 12.45 0.93 -7.60
N ARG A 38 12.13 2.09 -8.20
CA ARG A 38 12.34 3.41 -7.57
C ARG A 38 11.57 3.60 -6.27
N ILE A 39 10.32 3.14 -6.21
CA ILE A 39 9.53 3.16 -4.97
C ILE A 39 10.26 2.39 -3.88
N VAL A 40 10.75 1.17 -4.17
CA VAL A 40 11.48 0.38 -3.19
C VAL A 40 12.81 1.03 -2.80
N ASP A 41 13.60 1.50 -3.77
CA ASP A 41 14.87 2.20 -3.51
C ASP A 41 14.69 3.40 -2.58
N GLU A 42 13.65 4.18 -2.82
CA GLU A 42 13.36 5.39 -2.07
C GLU A 42 12.79 5.07 -0.67
N ILE A 43 12.03 3.99 -0.53
CA ILE A 43 11.63 3.45 0.78
C ILE A 43 12.89 3.05 1.57
N GLU A 44 13.80 2.29 0.97
CA GLU A 44 15.04 1.84 1.63
C GLU A 44 15.93 3.02 2.06
N ALA A 45 16.10 4.02 1.18
CA ALA A 45 16.88 5.21 1.52
C ALA A 45 16.33 5.89 2.78
N ARG A 46 15.00 6.00 2.89
CA ARG A 46 14.32 6.56 4.07
C ARG A 46 14.40 5.67 5.31
N LEU A 47 14.51 4.35 5.16
CA LEU A 47 14.74 3.44 6.28
C LEU A 47 16.11 3.68 6.92
N VAL A 48 17.13 3.98 6.11
CA VAL A 48 18.49 4.28 6.58
C VAL A 48 18.56 5.66 7.26
N ASP A 49 17.81 6.64 6.75
CA ASP A 49 17.86 8.05 7.19
C ASP A 49 16.81 8.41 8.28
N ALA A 50 16.36 7.44 9.09
CA ALA A 50 15.24 7.52 10.04
C ALA A 50 15.39 8.49 11.25
N ARG A 51 16.01 9.66 11.05
CA ARG A 51 16.17 10.75 12.03
C ARG A 51 15.27 11.96 11.76
N GLY A 52 14.49 11.96 10.68
CA GLY A 52 13.66 13.11 10.29
C GLY A 52 12.15 12.88 10.43
N ASP A 53 11.50 13.71 11.24
CA ASP A 53 10.07 14.02 11.15
C ASP A 53 9.79 14.79 9.84
N GLU A 54 9.95 14.14 8.69
CA GLU A 54 9.47 14.69 7.42
C GLU A 54 7.93 14.62 7.36
N PRO A 55 7.26 15.68 6.86
CA PRO A 55 5.80 15.69 6.75
C PRO A 55 5.27 14.71 5.69
N ASP A 56 3.95 14.51 5.69
CA ASP A 56 3.21 13.93 4.55
C ASP A 56 3.64 14.62 3.24
N GLY A 57 3.67 13.88 2.14
CA GLY A 57 4.12 14.41 0.85
C GLY A 57 4.23 13.34 -0.22
N GLU A 58 5.27 13.45 -1.05
CA GLU A 58 5.53 12.49 -2.11
C GLU A 58 6.78 11.66 -1.79
N LEU A 59 6.68 10.34 -1.94
CA LEU A 59 7.83 9.45 -1.87
C LEU A 59 8.77 9.76 -3.04
N ILE A 60 8.20 9.74 -4.25
CA ILE A 60 8.76 10.18 -5.53
C ILE A 60 7.62 10.92 -6.27
N PRO A 61 7.89 11.77 -7.29
CA PRO A 61 6.84 12.51 -8.00
C PRO A 61 5.66 11.63 -8.43
N GLY A 62 4.43 11.97 -8.02
CA GLY A 62 3.22 11.20 -8.32
C GLY A 62 3.01 9.93 -7.48
N THR A 63 3.83 9.71 -6.43
CA THR A 63 3.68 8.62 -5.46
C THR A 63 3.42 9.20 -4.07
N PRO A 64 2.17 9.20 -3.59
CA PRO A 64 1.85 9.74 -2.27
C PRO A 64 2.50 8.94 -1.13
N LEU A 65 2.91 9.65 -0.08
CA LEU A 65 3.40 9.09 1.17
C LEU A 65 2.60 9.69 2.33
N LEU A 66 1.80 8.86 2.98
CA LEU A 66 0.93 9.23 4.09
C LEU A 66 1.51 8.70 5.41
N ARG A 67 1.77 9.56 6.39
CA ARG A 67 2.18 9.14 7.74
C ARG A 67 0.96 9.13 8.67
N ARG A 68 0.78 8.02 9.38
CA ARG A 68 -0.30 7.80 10.36
C ARG A 68 0.30 7.23 11.65
N GLY A 69 0.87 8.12 12.47
CA GLY A 69 1.65 7.71 13.63
C GLY A 69 2.94 7.01 13.20
N GLU A 70 3.17 5.78 13.66
CA GLU A 70 4.40 5.02 13.34
C GLU A 70 4.34 4.24 12.02
N VAL A 71 3.19 4.23 11.33
CA VAL A 71 3.05 3.64 10.00
C VAL A 71 3.13 4.72 8.94
N SER A 72 3.93 4.47 7.91
CA SER A 72 3.84 5.21 6.64
C SER A 72 3.16 4.33 5.60
N ILE A 73 2.31 4.92 4.77
CA ILE A 73 1.50 4.24 3.77
C ILE A 73 1.83 4.88 2.43
N VAL A 74 2.21 4.05 1.47
CA VAL A 74 2.35 4.40 0.06
C VAL A 74 1.20 3.72 -0.68
N PRO A 75 0.10 4.44 -0.96
CA PRO A 75 -0.97 3.91 -1.79
C PRO A 75 -0.40 3.58 -3.18
N LEU A 76 -0.79 2.43 -3.73
CA LEU A 76 -0.32 2.00 -5.06
C LEU A 76 -1.45 2.08 -6.07
N SER A 77 -2.60 1.51 -5.73
CA SER A 77 -3.76 1.49 -6.63
C SER A 77 -5.07 1.49 -5.85
N TRP A 78 -6.10 2.07 -6.47
CA TRP A 78 -7.48 1.98 -6.03
C TRP A 78 -8.40 1.79 -7.24
N GLU A 79 -9.22 0.75 -7.18
CA GLU A 79 -10.16 0.36 -8.21
C GLU A 79 -11.58 0.33 -7.61
N PRO A 80 -12.30 1.47 -7.59
CA PRO A 80 -13.70 1.47 -7.22
C PRO A 80 -14.53 0.71 -8.27
N PRO A 81 -15.75 0.27 -7.94
CA PRO A 81 -16.65 -0.38 -8.90
C PRO A 81 -17.05 0.60 -10.04
N THR A 82 -16.31 0.64 -11.14
CA THR A 82 -16.51 1.53 -12.32
C THR A 82 -16.62 0.74 -13.64
N SER A 83 -16.81 1.37 -14.81
CA SER A 83 -16.93 0.69 -16.12
C SER A 83 -15.81 -0.32 -16.41
N ASP A 84 -16.15 -1.44 -17.06
CA ASP A 84 -15.30 -2.65 -17.11
C ASP A 84 -13.97 -2.49 -17.88
N GLU A 85 -13.91 -1.69 -18.96
CA GLU A 85 -12.70 -1.58 -19.80
C GLU A 85 -11.55 -0.83 -19.12
N ILE A 86 -11.81 0.38 -18.61
CA ILE A 86 -10.82 1.17 -17.84
C ILE A 86 -10.36 0.37 -16.62
N ARG A 87 -11.27 -0.36 -15.98
CA ARG A 87 -10.95 -1.22 -14.83
C ARG A 87 -9.95 -2.31 -15.20
N ALA A 88 -10.07 -2.93 -16.38
CA ALA A 88 -9.14 -3.96 -16.82
C ALA A 88 -7.73 -3.39 -17.03
N ALA A 89 -7.60 -2.24 -17.69
CA ALA A 89 -6.31 -1.58 -17.92
C ALA A 89 -5.63 -1.14 -16.61
N VAL A 90 -6.38 -0.52 -15.68
CA VAL A 90 -5.87 -0.14 -14.37
C VAL A 90 -5.41 -1.37 -13.59
N ARG A 91 -6.20 -2.45 -13.62
CA ARG A 91 -5.87 -3.72 -12.95
C ARG A 91 -4.59 -4.34 -13.48
N GLU A 92 -4.40 -4.33 -14.79
CA GLU A 92 -3.18 -4.84 -15.43
C GLU A 92 -1.96 -4.08 -14.94
N ARG A 93 -1.99 -2.74 -15.03
CA ARG A 93 -0.90 -1.88 -14.56
C ARG A 93 -0.66 -1.97 -13.06
N ALA A 94 -1.71 -2.02 -12.25
CA ALA A 94 -1.61 -2.25 -10.81
C ALA A 94 -0.96 -3.61 -10.49
N SER A 95 -1.28 -4.64 -11.26
CA SER A 95 -0.66 -5.97 -11.11
C SER A 95 0.82 -5.97 -11.49
N GLU A 96 1.20 -5.23 -12.54
CA GLU A 96 2.61 -5.02 -12.91
C GLU A 96 3.39 -4.31 -11.81
N LEU A 97 2.83 -3.20 -11.29
CA LEU A 97 3.43 -2.42 -10.20
C LEU A 97 3.60 -3.28 -8.93
N TRP A 98 2.56 -4.00 -8.54
CA TRP A 98 2.59 -4.90 -7.38
C TRP A 98 3.65 -6.00 -7.51
N ARG A 99 3.72 -6.65 -8.69
CA ARG A 99 4.74 -7.68 -8.97
C ARG A 99 6.13 -7.09 -8.95
N GLY A 100 6.32 -5.90 -9.53
CA GLY A 100 7.58 -5.18 -9.51
C GLY A 100 8.07 -4.89 -8.09
N ILE A 101 7.18 -4.39 -7.22
CA ILE A 101 7.52 -4.08 -5.82
C ILE A 101 7.89 -5.36 -5.09
N ARG A 102 7.08 -6.41 -5.24
CA ARG A 102 7.36 -7.72 -4.65
C ARG A 102 8.73 -8.24 -5.08
N SER A 103 9.02 -8.26 -6.38
CA SER A 103 10.31 -8.74 -6.90
C SER A 103 11.49 -7.89 -6.44
N ALA A 104 11.32 -6.57 -6.36
CA ALA A 104 12.35 -5.65 -5.85
C ALA A 104 12.63 -5.88 -4.36
N CYS A 105 11.61 -6.12 -3.54
CA CYS A 105 11.79 -6.50 -2.14
C CYS A 105 12.42 -7.88 -2.00
N GLU A 106 11.97 -8.87 -2.78
CA GLU A 106 12.51 -10.24 -2.74
C GLU A 106 13.99 -10.30 -3.14
N TYR A 107 14.39 -9.47 -4.09
CA TYR A 107 15.79 -9.34 -4.49
C TYR A 107 16.69 -8.82 -3.36
N ARG A 108 16.19 -7.87 -2.55
CA ARG A 108 16.96 -7.23 -1.47
C ARG A 108 16.94 -8.01 -0.16
N HIS A 109 15.77 -8.53 0.21
CA HIS A 109 15.49 -9.07 1.55
C HIS A 109 15.21 -10.57 1.57
N GLY A 110 15.19 -11.22 0.40
CA GLY A 110 14.82 -12.61 0.27
C GLY A 110 13.30 -12.85 0.29
N VAL A 111 12.90 -14.10 0.53
CA VAL A 111 11.50 -14.53 0.39
C VAL A 111 10.59 -13.78 1.37
N ALA A 112 9.44 -13.33 0.86
CA ALA A 112 8.44 -12.64 1.67
C ALA A 112 7.87 -13.56 2.77
N LEU A 113 7.62 -12.98 3.94
CA LEU A 113 6.88 -13.63 5.02
C LEU A 113 5.41 -13.20 4.96
N ALA A 114 4.48 -14.15 5.12
CA ALA A 114 3.07 -13.81 5.20
C ALA A 114 2.75 -13.17 6.57
N VAL A 115 1.93 -12.14 6.57
CA VAL A 115 1.29 -11.65 7.81
C VAL A 115 0.10 -12.58 8.09
N GLU A 116 0.35 -13.66 8.82
CA GLU A 116 -0.69 -14.60 9.20
C GLU A 116 -1.53 -14.02 10.36
N PRO A 117 -2.87 -13.96 10.23
CA PRO A 117 -3.71 -13.83 11.40
C PRO A 117 -3.60 -15.14 12.16
N GLY A 118 -2.76 -15.19 13.20
CA GLY A 118 -2.57 -16.41 13.98
C GLY A 118 -3.89 -17.03 14.42
N ASP A 119 -3.93 -18.37 14.57
CA ASP A 119 -5.09 -19.12 15.04
C ASP A 119 -5.52 -18.65 16.45
N GLY A 120 -6.39 -17.65 16.52
CA GLY A 120 -6.77 -16.98 17.76
C GLY A 120 -7.06 -15.48 17.58
N ALA A 121 -7.37 -14.79 18.68
CA ALA A 121 -7.60 -13.34 18.65
C ALA A 121 -6.41 -12.64 17.98
N PRO A 122 -6.64 -11.72 17.02
CA PRO A 122 -5.59 -11.18 16.17
C PRO A 122 -4.42 -10.63 17.00
N PRO A 123 -3.18 -11.06 16.68
CA PRO A 123 -2.05 -11.09 17.62
C PRO A 123 -1.64 -9.71 18.13
N ASN A 124 -1.95 -8.65 17.39
CA ASN A 124 -1.62 -7.28 17.78
C ASN A 124 -2.50 -6.22 17.06
N ALA A 125 -2.33 -4.94 17.41
CA ALA A 125 -3.18 -3.85 16.92
C ALA A 125 -3.08 -3.61 15.41
N TYR A 126 -1.91 -3.85 14.81
CA TYR A 126 -1.69 -3.68 13.37
C TYR A 126 -2.44 -4.76 12.57
N VAL A 127 -2.30 -6.04 12.94
CA VAL A 127 -3.01 -7.14 12.27
C VAL A 127 -4.53 -6.97 12.40
N ARG A 128 -5.02 -6.48 13.55
CA ARG A 128 -6.44 -6.09 13.72
C ARG A 128 -6.87 -4.99 12.75
N ALA A 129 -6.04 -3.98 12.54
CA ALA A 129 -6.34 -2.91 11.61
C ALA A 129 -6.40 -3.46 10.18
N LEU A 130 -5.43 -4.27 9.75
CA LEU A 130 -5.45 -4.92 8.42
C LEU A 130 -6.77 -5.66 8.16
N GLN A 131 -7.23 -6.48 9.11
CA GLN A 131 -8.49 -7.20 9.02
C GLN A 131 -9.71 -6.27 8.91
N ARG A 132 -9.78 -5.23 9.75
CA ARG A 132 -10.87 -4.24 9.73
C ARG A 132 -10.93 -3.46 8.42
N HIS A 133 -9.78 -3.22 7.79
CA HIS A 133 -9.65 -2.52 6.51
C HIS A 133 -9.77 -3.45 5.29
N GLY A 134 -10.20 -4.71 5.48
CA GLY A 134 -10.44 -5.64 4.37
C GLY A 134 -9.18 -6.05 3.61
N VAL A 135 -8.02 -6.06 4.29
CA VAL A 135 -6.78 -6.61 3.72
C VAL A 135 -6.92 -8.12 3.65
N ARG A 136 -6.80 -8.66 2.45
CA ARG A 136 -6.91 -10.10 2.17
C ARG A 136 -5.57 -10.79 1.99
N ARG A 137 -4.52 -10.00 1.75
CA ARG A 137 -3.14 -10.47 1.61
C ARG A 137 -2.19 -9.39 2.10
N ALA A 138 -1.23 -9.79 2.91
CA ALA A 138 -0.15 -8.95 3.36
C ALA A 138 1.13 -9.79 3.41
N ASP A 139 2.10 -9.38 2.61
CA ASP A 139 3.45 -9.95 2.55
C ASP A 139 4.43 -8.95 3.14
N TRP A 140 5.42 -9.38 3.91
CA TRP A 140 6.38 -8.47 4.54
C TRP A 140 7.84 -8.93 4.45
N TRP A 141 8.72 -7.94 4.52
CA TRP A 141 10.18 -8.07 4.58
C TRP A 141 10.71 -7.17 5.70
N GLY A 142 11.63 -7.68 6.50
CA GLY A 142 12.26 -6.91 7.58
C GLY A 142 13.55 -6.24 7.12
N SER A 143 13.74 -4.98 7.50
CA SER A 143 14.96 -4.21 7.27
C SER A 143 15.28 -3.44 8.56
N ASP A 144 16.37 -3.80 9.24
CA ASP A 144 16.78 -3.28 10.55
C ASP A 144 15.67 -3.24 11.62
N ASP A 145 15.16 -2.05 11.96
CA ASP A 145 14.11 -1.82 12.97
C ASP A 145 12.71 -1.62 12.35
N ARG A 146 12.60 -1.70 11.03
CA ARG A 146 11.38 -1.49 10.25
C ARG A 146 11.06 -2.70 9.37
N ALA A 147 9.87 -2.70 8.82
CA ALA A 147 9.41 -3.70 7.87
C ALA A 147 8.61 -3.03 6.75
N ILE A 148 8.83 -3.51 5.53
CA ILE A 148 8.04 -3.19 4.36
C ILE A 148 6.94 -4.24 4.26
N VAL A 149 5.70 -3.81 4.15
CA VAL A 149 4.52 -4.68 4.05
C VAL A 149 3.75 -4.33 2.79
N LEU A 150 3.70 -5.26 1.84
CA LEU A 150 2.89 -5.11 0.64
C LEU A 150 1.50 -5.68 0.90
N VAL A 151 0.49 -4.81 0.85
CA VAL A 151 -0.90 -5.16 1.18
C VAL A 151 -1.80 -5.13 -0.05
N VAL A 152 -2.77 -6.03 -0.07
CA VAL A 152 -3.85 -6.06 -1.06
C VAL A 152 -5.19 -6.06 -0.34
N HIS A 153 -6.05 -5.14 -0.74
CA HIS A 153 -7.42 -5.01 -0.25
C HIS A 153 -8.41 -5.60 -1.26
N GLY A 154 -9.56 -6.01 -0.74
CA GLY A 154 -10.71 -6.43 -1.54
C GLY A 154 -11.45 -7.58 -0.90
N GLU A 155 -12.54 -7.98 -1.55
CA GLU A 155 -13.27 -9.18 -1.16
C GLU A 155 -12.36 -10.43 -1.18
N PRO A 156 -12.69 -11.46 -0.38
CA PRO A 156 -11.98 -12.74 -0.41
C PRO A 156 -11.90 -13.31 -1.84
N LEU A 157 -10.86 -14.11 -2.09
CA LEU A 157 -10.73 -14.81 -3.36
C LEU A 157 -12.00 -15.65 -3.65
N PRO A 158 -12.48 -15.72 -4.90
CA PRO A 158 -11.79 -15.32 -6.14
C PRO A 158 -12.06 -13.87 -6.59
N ALA A 159 -12.65 -13.02 -5.75
CA ALA A 159 -12.96 -11.65 -6.16
C ALA A 159 -11.68 -10.89 -6.60
N PRO A 160 -11.77 -9.96 -7.54
CA PRO A 160 -10.61 -9.16 -7.95
C PRO A 160 -10.13 -8.24 -6.81
N ALA A 161 -8.85 -7.86 -6.82
CA ALA A 161 -8.34 -6.85 -5.87
C ALA A 161 -9.02 -5.50 -6.14
N SER A 162 -9.28 -4.73 -5.08
CA SER A 162 -9.86 -3.38 -5.16
C SER A 162 -8.87 -2.28 -4.79
N ALA A 163 -7.77 -2.60 -4.10
CA ALA A 163 -6.71 -1.66 -3.81
C ALA A 163 -5.42 -2.38 -3.42
N SER A 164 -4.30 -1.67 -3.53
CA SER A 164 -3.02 -2.11 -2.98
C SER A 164 -2.23 -0.93 -2.43
N ALA A 165 -1.38 -1.21 -1.44
CA ALA A 165 -0.52 -0.23 -0.80
C ALA A 165 0.76 -0.91 -0.29
N VAL A 166 1.79 -0.11 -0.02
CA VAL A 166 2.95 -0.49 0.79
C VAL A 166 2.83 0.19 2.15
N HIS A 167 2.95 -0.56 3.23
CA HIS A 167 3.10 0.00 4.57
C HIS A 167 4.54 -0.14 5.03
N ILE A 168 5.02 0.86 5.74
CA ILE A 168 6.32 0.87 6.41
C ILE A 168 6.03 0.97 7.90
N VAL A 169 6.36 -0.08 8.65
CA VAL A 169 5.99 -0.21 10.07
C VAL A 169 7.21 -0.60 10.92
N PRO A 170 7.21 -0.39 12.24
CA PRO A 170 8.21 -0.98 13.12
C PRO A 170 8.28 -2.50 12.98
N LEU A 171 9.48 -3.07 12.86
CA LEU A 171 9.70 -4.51 12.69
C LEU A 171 9.07 -5.31 13.84
N GLY A 172 9.13 -4.78 15.06
CA GLY A 172 8.54 -5.42 16.23
C GLY A 172 7.02 -5.54 16.22
N TRP A 173 6.33 -4.90 15.25
CA TRP A 173 4.90 -5.12 15.02
C TRP A 173 4.60 -6.44 14.30
N LEU A 174 5.57 -7.01 13.60
CA LEU A 174 5.42 -8.22 12.78
C LEU A 174 6.32 -9.36 13.25
N SER A 175 7.50 -9.03 13.80
CA SER A 175 8.48 -10.00 14.23
C SER A 175 8.04 -10.75 15.49
N THR A 176 8.05 -12.08 15.40
CA THR A 176 7.86 -12.96 16.55
C THR A 176 9.13 -13.12 17.40
N THR A 177 10.31 -12.83 16.82
CA THR A 177 11.60 -12.94 17.51
C THR A 177 11.93 -11.72 18.34
N ARG A 178 11.48 -10.54 17.91
CA ARG A 178 11.66 -9.26 18.62
C ARG A 178 10.33 -8.50 18.72
N PRO A 179 9.32 -9.07 19.40
CA PRO A 179 8.00 -8.45 19.44
C PRO A 179 8.00 -7.17 20.26
N THR A 180 7.37 -6.12 19.75
CA THR A 180 7.06 -4.93 20.54
C THR A 180 5.98 -5.29 21.56
N ARG A 181 6.25 -5.07 22.85
CA ARG A 181 5.31 -5.42 23.94
C ARG A 181 3.96 -4.70 23.83
N ARG A 182 3.91 -3.51 23.24
CA ARG A 182 2.70 -2.72 23.07
C ARG A 182 2.71 -2.01 21.72
N ILE A 183 1.72 -2.32 20.88
CA ILE A 183 1.48 -1.60 19.62
C ILE A 183 0.36 -0.58 19.88
N PRO A 184 0.56 0.72 19.56
CA PRO A 184 -0.51 1.71 19.67
C PRO A 184 -1.67 1.38 18.71
N PRO A 185 -2.86 2.00 18.90
CA PRO A 185 -3.89 1.98 17.87
C PRO A 185 -3.31 2.46 16.52
N VAL A 186 -3.59 1.72 15.46
CA VAL A 186 -3.09 2.02 14.11
C VAL A 186 -4.24 2.51 13.25
N ASP A 187 -4.05 3.66 12.60
CA ASP A 187 -4.93 4.15 11.55
C ASP A 187 -4.34 3.77 10.19
N LEU A 188 -5.07 2.95 9.44
CA LEU A 188 -4.71 2.53 8.08
C LEU A 188 -5.62 3.16 7.04
N THR A 189 -6.35 4.21 7.41
CA THR A 189 -7.28 4.89 6.50
C THR A 189 -6.48 5.71 5.49
N TRP A 190 -6.74 5.42 4.22
CA TRP A 190 -6.30 6.24 3.11
C TRP A 190 -7.35 6.22 2.01
N SER A 191 -7.44 7.31 1.27
CA SER A 191 -8.20 7.40 0.04
C SER A 191 -7.39 8.20 -0.97
N PRO A 192 -7.47 7.90 -2.27
CA PRO A 192 -6.79 8.71 -3.28
C PRO A 192 -7.34 10.14 -3.36
N ALA A 193 -8.47 10.45 -2.72
CA ALA A 193 -9.02 11.80 -2.61
C ALA A 193 -8.34 12.70 -1.56
N THR A 194 -7.37 12.17 -0.79
CA THR A 194 -6.76 12.93 0.31
C THR A 194 -5.59 13.82 -0.12
N ASP A 195 -5.16 13.76 -1.38
CA ASP A 195 -4.22 14.73 -1.92
C ASP A 195 -5.00 15.98 -2.33
N GLY A 196 -4.96 16.97 -1.44
CA GLY A 196 -5.48 18.29 -1.70
C GLY A 196 -4.94 18.84 -3.00
N ARG A 197 -5.78 18.83 -4.04
CA ARG A 197 -5.94 20.02 -4.87
C ARG A 197 -6.55 21.12 -3.99
N GLY A 198 -5.74 21.61 -3.05
CA GLY A 198 -5.92 22.91 -2.45
C GLY A 198 -5.84 23.94 -3.57
N GLY A 199 -6.75 24.90 -3.50
CA GLY A 199 -7.06 25.86 -4.56
C GLY A 199 -5.88 26.59 -5.17
N ASP A 200 -6.04 26.88 -6.45
CA ASP A 200 -6.00 28.23 -7.00
C ASP A 200 -7.23 28.27 -7.94
N GLY A 201 -8.17 29.20 -7.81
CA GLY A 201 -8.00 30.64 -7.96
C GLY A 201 -8.71 31.05 -9.24
#